data_AF-A0AA39QB13-F1
#
_entry.id   AF-A0AA39QB13-F1
#
_cell.length_a   1.000
_cell.length_b   1.000
_cell.length_c   1.000
_cell.angle_alpha   90.00
_cell.angle_beta   90.00
_cell.angle_gamma   90.00
#
_symmetry.space_group_name_H-M   'P 1'
#
loop_
_entity.id
_entity.type
_entity.pdbx_description
1 polymer ?
#
loop_
_entity_poly.entity_id
_entity_poly.type
_entity_poly.pdbx_seq_one_letter_code
_entity_poly.pdbx_strand_id
1 'polypeptide(L)'
;VAFRSLVIPQFHNAHRFIRSPELLAYDEVAKILIRILGRKITHVKLTQLEMASLFTETRGMPEEYADMLALMDIQMVKGVEVTWDNAMLRM
;
A
#
# COMPACT_ATOMS: atom_id res chain seq x y z
N VAL A 1 1.59 16.18 -9.15
CA VAL A 1 1.09 15.55 -10.41
C VAL A 1 -0.42 15.56 -10.47
N ALA A 2 -1.15 14.99 -9.52
CA ALA A 2 -2.63 14.94 -9.49
C ALA A 2 -3.33 16.28 -9.78
N PHE A 3 -3.09 17.31 -8.95
CA PHE A 3 -3.67 18.65 -9.16
C PHE A 3 -3.37 19.21 -10.55
N ARG A 4 -2.11 19.14 -10.99
CA ARG A 4 -1.69 19.65 -12.31
C ARG A 4 -2.38 18.90 -13.46
N SER A 5 -2.65 17.61 -13.32
CA SER A 5 -3.38 16.81 -14.31
C SER A 5 -4.84 17.23 -14.47
N LEU A 6 -5.44 17.86 -13.46
CA LEU A 6 -6.84 18.29 -13.47
C LEU A 6 -7.02 19.72 -14.03
N VAL A 7 -5.98 20.55 -13.98
CA VAL A 7 -6.06 21.98 -14.35
C VAL A 7 -5.38 22.30 -15.69
N ILE A 8 -4.94 21.29 -16.45
CA ILE A 8 -4.32 21.48 -17.76
C ILE A 8 -5.37 21.87 -18.82
N PRO A 9 -5.11 22.90 -19.66
CA PRO A 9 -6.10 23.43 -20.61
C PRO A 9 -6.56 22.41 -21.68
N GLN A 10 -5.70 21.45 -22.01
CA GLN A 10 -6.00 20.35 -22.91
C GLN A 10 -5.72 19.04 -22.20
N PHE A 11 -6.73 18.17 -22.11
CA PHE A 11 -6.58 16.84 -21.57
C PHE A 11 -6.07 15.91 -22.68
N HIS A 12 -4.84 15.43 -22.55
CA HIS A 12 -4.17 14.66 -23.61
C HIS A 12 -4.58 13.17 -23.67
N ASN A 13 -5.67 12.75 -23.00
CA ASN A 13 -6.06 11.32 -22.86
C ASN A 13 -4.88 10.39 -22.52
N ALA A 14 -3.90 10.90 -21.76
CA ALA A 14 -2.72 10.15 -21.37
C ALA A 14 -2.99 9.40 -20.07
N HIS A 15 -2.62 8.13 -20.02
CA HIS A 15 -2.61 7.37 -18.77
C HIS A 15 -1.56 7.98 -17.82
N ARG A 16 -2.02 8.65 -16.76
CA ARG A 16 -1.14 9.24 -15.74
C ARG A 16 -1.18 8.40 -14.47
N PHE A 17 -0.05 7.82 -14.11
CA PHE A 17 0.10 7.10 -12.84
C PHE A 17 0.45 8.09 -11.72
N ILE A 18 -0.35 8.09 -10.65
CA ILE A 18 -0.14 8.95 -9.48
C ILE A 18 0.34 8.06 -8.34
N ARG A 19 1.57 8.27 -7.89
CA ARG A 19 2.22 7.48 -6.84
C ARG A 19 3.09 8.34 -5.93
N SER A 20 3.49 7.78 -4.80
CA SER A 20 4.56 8.32 -3.95
C SER A 20 5.91 8.30 -4.69
N PRO A 21 6.82 9.26 -4.43
CA PRO A 21 8.17 9.26 -5.00
C PRO A 21 9.02 8.07 -4.54
N GLU A 22 8.74 7.53 -3.36
CA GLU A 22 9.49 6.41 -2.77
C GLU A 22 8.56 5.22 -2.58
N LEU A 23 9.05 4.04 -2.98
CA LEU A 23 8.41 2.76 -2.70
C LEU A 23 9.00 2.19 -1.41
N LEU A 24 8.22 2.22 -0.34
CA LEU A 24 8.67 1.81 0.99
C LEU A 24 8.16 0.42 1.34
N ALA A 25 9.05 -0.45 1.79
CA ALA A 25 8.66 -1.71 2.40
C ALA A 25 8.16 -1.49 3.84
N TYR A 26 7.31 -2.40 4.35
CA TYR A 26 6.81 -2.32 5.73
C TYR A 26 7.92 -2.28 6.80
N ASP A 27 9.08 -2.88 6.54
CA ASP A 27 10.24 -2.81 7.43
C ASP A 27 10.85 -1.39 7.46
N GLU A 28 10.80 -0.66 6.35
CA GLU A 28 11.27 0.73 6.27
C GLU A 28 10.28 1.67 6.96
N VAL A 29 8.97 1.42 6.78
CA VAL A 29 7.91 2.11 7.52
C VAL A 29 8.09 1.91 9.02
N ALA A 30 8.36 0.68 9.47
CA ALA A 30 8.63 0.40 10.88
C ALA A 30 9.85 1.19 11.41
N LYS A 31 10.94 1.28 10.64
CA LYS A 31 12.13 2.11 11.01
C LYS A 31 11.78 3.59 11.14
N ILE A 32 11.00 4.14 10.20
CA ILE A 32 10.55 5.54 10.24
C ILE A 32 9.70 5.78 11.50
N LEU A 33 8.77 4.87 11.80
CA LEU A 33 7.91 4.97 12.98
C LEU A 33 8.70 4.83 14.30
N ILE A 34 9.70 3.94 14.37
CA ILE A 34 10.60 3.83 15.54
C ILE A 34 11.29 5.17 15.79
N ARG A 35 11.87 5.76 14.73
CA ARG A 35 12.60 7.03 14.83
C ARG A 35 11.72 8.17 15.35
N ILE A 36 10.46 8.22 14.91
CA ILE A 36 9.53 9.32 15.27
C ILE A 36 8.90 9.08 16.64
N LEU A 37 8.50 7.85 16.96
CA LEU A 37 7.72 7.52 18.15
C LEU A 37 8.57 7.10 19.35
N GLY A 38 9.87 6.84 19.16
CA GLY A 38 10.80 6.50 20.24
C GLY A 38 10.52 5.15 20.93
N ARG A 39 9.75 4.26 20.30
CA ARG A 39 9.41 2.93 20.84
C ARG A 39 9.69 1.83 19.82
N LYS A 40 9.95 0.62 20.31
CA LYS A 40 10.13 -0.56 19.46
C LYS A 40 8.85 -0.86 18.69
N ILE A 41 8.95 -0.94 17.37
CA ILE A 41 7.88 -1.35 16.47
C ILE A 41 8.46 -2.40 15.53
N THR A 42 7.80 -3.54 15.40
CA THR A 42 8.25 -4.64 14.55
C THR A 42 7.16 -4.97 13.55
N HIS A 43 7.53 -5.06 12.28
CA HIS A 43 6.66 -5.62 11.26
C HIS A 43 6.57 -7.13 11.45
N VAL A 44 5.35 -7.65 11.51
CA VAL A 44 5.05 -9.08 11.67
C VAL A 44 4.38 -9.56 10.40
N LYS A 45 4.91 -10.63 9.81
CA LYS A 45 4.32 -11.26 8.62
C LYS A 45 3.21 -12.20 9.07
N LEU A 46 2.01 -11.95 8.59
CA LEU A 46 0.83 -12.77 8.83
C LEU A 46 0.39 -13.41 7.52
N THR A 47 -0.22 -14.59 7.62
CA THR A 47 -1.02 -15.16 6.53
C THR A 47 -2.30 -14.34 6.32
N GLN A 48 -2.95 -14.52 5.16
CA GLN A 48 -4.24 -13.86 4.90
C GLN A 48 -5.27 -14.16 5.98
N LEU A 49 -5.37 -15.42 6.40
CA LEU A 49 -6.32 -15.85 7.42
C LEU A 49 -6.03 -15.21 8.79
N GLU A 50 -4.75 -15.20 9.20
CA GLU A 50 -4.35 -14.56 10.46
C GLU A 50 -4.62 -13.04 10.44
N MET A 51 -4.40 -12.38 9.31
CA MET A 51 -4.66 -10.95 9.16
C MET A 51 -6.18 -10.65 9.13
N ALA A 52 -6.97 -11.48 8.45
CA ALA A 52 -8.43 -11.35 8.44
C ALA A 52 -9.01 -11.56 9.84
N SER A 53 -8.58 -12.61 10.57
CA SER A 53 -8.93 -12.85 11.97
C SER A 53 -8.52 -11.68 12.87
N LEU A 54 -7.32 -11.12 12.68
CA LEU A 54 -6.90 -9.92 13.41
C LEU A 54 -7.88 -8.76 13.17
N PHE A 55 -8.30 -8.51 11.93
CA PHE A 55 -9.22 -7.42 11.60
C PHE A 55 -10.64 -7.66 12.14
N THR A 56 -11.16 -8.88 12.09
CA THR A 56 -12.48 -9.19 12.64
C THR A 56 -12.46 -9.13 14.17
N GLU A 57 -11.52 -9.82 14.81
CA GLU A 57 -11.51 -10.01 16.27
C GLU A 57 -11.05 -8.76 17.02
N THR A 58 -10.00 -8.08 16.55
CA THR A 58 -9.44 -6.94 17.29
C THR A 58 -10.00 -5.59 16.85
N ARG A 59 -10.52 -5.49 15.61
CA ARG A 59 -11.04 -4.24 15.06
C ARG A 59 -12.55 -4.25 14.83
N GLY A 60 -13.22 -5.39 15.06
CA GLY A 60 -14.67 -5.51 14.90
C GLY A 60 -15.12 -5.31 13.45
N MET A 61 -14.25 -5.57 12.48
CA MET A 61 -14.58 -5.41 11.07
C MET A 61 -15.51 -6.54 10.59
N PRO A 62 -16.46 -6.26 9.67
CA PRO A 62 -17.20 -7.32 8.99
C PRO A 62 -16.25 -8.28 8.26
N GLU A 63 -16.59 -9.57 8.28
CA GLU A 63 -15.73 -10.65 7.75
C GLU A 63 -15.31 -10.43 6.30
N GLU A 64 -16.27 -10.10 5.43
CA GLU A 64 -16.01 -9.83 4.01
C GLU A 64 -15.05 -8.64 3.81
N TYR A 65 -15.15 -7.62 4.66
CA TYR A 65 -14.29 -6.45 4.60
C TYR A 65 -12.87 -6.76 5.11
N ALA A 66 -12.76 -7.55 6.18
CA ALA A 66 -11.50 -8.02 6.72
C ALA A 66 -10.75 -8.91 5.72
N ASP A 67 -11.44 -9.85 5.07
CA ASP A 67 -10.83 -10.72 4.07
C ASP A 67 -10.35 -9.93 2.84
N MET A 68 -11.16 -8.97 2.37
CA MET A 68 -10.78 -8.09 1.27
C MET A 68 -9.52 -7.26 1.58
N LEU A 69 -9.41 -6.70 2.78
CA LEU A 69 -8.21 -5.97 3.21
C LEU A 69 -6.98 -6.89 3.34
N ALA A 70 -7.15 -8.08 3.91
CA ALA A 70 -6.07 -9.05 4.03
C ALA A 70 -5.58 -9.51 2.64
N LEU A 71 -6.49 -9.73 1.70
CA LEU A 71 -6.16 -10.08 0.32
C LEU A 71 -5.36 -8.96 -0.37
N MET A 72 -5.73 -7.69 -0.17
CA MET A 72 -4.97 -6.56 -0.71
C MET A 72 -3.52 -6.53 -0.19
N ASP A 73 -3.30 -6.88 1.09
CA ASP A 73 -1.96 -6.93 1.68
C ASP A 73 -1.12 -8.07 1.10
N ILE A 74 -1.73 -9.25 0.85
CA ILE A 74 -1.07 -10.36 0.15
C ILE A 74 -0.62 -9.96 -1.26
N GLN A 75 -1.39 -9.11 -1.96
CA GLN A 75 -0.95 -8.60 -3.25
C GLN A 75 0.31 -7.75 -3.11
N MET A 76 0.41 -6.90 -2.08
CA MET A 76 1.64 -6.11 -1.82
C MET A 76 2.86 -7.02 -1.65
N VAL A 77 2.72 -8.14 -0.93
CA VAL A 77 3.79 -9.15 -0.79
C VAL A 77 4.20 -9.75 -2.14
N LYS A 78 3.25 -9.94 -3.07
CA LYS A 78 3.52 -10.41 -4.44
C LYS A 78 4.18 -9.34 -5.33
N GLY A 79 4.42 -8.13 -4.81
CA GLY A 79 5.13 -7.08 -5.55
C GLY A 79 4.32 -6.50 -6.70
N VAL A 80 2.99 -6.46 -6.62
CA VAL A 80 2.17 -5.81 -7.66
C VAL A 80 2.58 -4.36 -7.87
N GLU A 81 2.86 -3.60 -6.81
CA GLU A 81 3.26 -2.20 -6.94
C GLU A 81 4.65 -2.04 -7.60
N VAL A 82 5.59 -2.94 -7.29
CA VAL A 82 6.90 -3.01 -7.98
C VAL A 82 6.72 -3.34 -9.46
N THR A 83 5.83 -4.28 -9.76
CA THR A 83 5.51 -4.68 -11.14
C THR A 83 4.95 -3.51 -11.93
N TRP A 84 4.04 -2.75 -11.33
CA TRP A 84 3.45 -1.57 -11.96
C TRP A 84 4.47 -0.45 -12.14
N ASP A 85 5.37 -0.27 -11.18
CA ASP A 85 6.46 0.71 -11.29
C ASP A 85 7.37 0.41 -12.47
N ASN A 86 7.82 -0.84 -12.57
CA ASN A 86 8.67 -1.29 -13.66
C ASN A 86 7.97 -1.19 -15.02
N ALA A 87 6.67 -1.47 -15.09
CA ALA A 87 5.90 -1.32 -16.32
C ALA A 87 5.82 0.16 -16.75
N MET A 88 5.57 1.07 -15.82
CA MET A 88 5.46 2.50 -16.11
C MET A 88 6.79 3.15 -16.46
N LEU A 89 7.92 2.71 -15.89
CA LEU A 89 9.26 3.17 -16.25
C LEU A 89 9.70 2.72 -17.66
N ARG A 90 9.02 1.74 -18.25
CA ARG A 90 9.32 1.19 -19.58
C ARG A 90 8.44 1.73 -20.72
N MET A 91 7.42 2.55 -20.40
CA MET A 91 6.55 3.22 -21.37
C MET A 91 7.07 4.61 -21.71
#